data_AF-A0A3G2SCV3-F1
#
_entry.id   AF-A0A3G2SCV3-F1
#
_cell.length_a   1.000
_cell.length_b   1.000
_cell.length_c   1.000
_cell.angle_alpha   90.00
_cell.angle_beta   90.00
_cell.angle_gamma   90.00
#
_symmetry.space_group_name_H-M   'P 1'
#
loop_
_entity.id
_entity.type
_entity.pdbx_description
1 polymer ?
#
loop_
_entity_poly.entity_id
_entity_poly.type
_entity_poly.pdbx_seq_one_letter_code
_entity_poly.pdbx_strand_id
1 'polypeptide(L)'
;MDVSVGYLLGVTVGYHTEGSLFSKLLSKTSITDRVSWAEENKAILSNIGENLDFINKCDTKKKAIFVSWCFEYSRLVEWENSDKASSFHTRYAVQLDASCSGLQHLVMLIKNMEHMPHLNLTKMEVSDKPRDFYSFTAETINIMMASYIKANKDSTDPKKLATCARYERLITFGLTISQIKTALMTYNYNAGRKVMCKYIEESLATTCETSKYLKVGDNPMELLENNNYKCAKGEQVITKYVFEGN
;
A
#
# COMPACT_ATOMS: atom_id res chain seq x y z
N MET A 1 -26.31 -16.57 12.13
CA MET A 1 -25.96 -15.76 10.94
C MET A 1 -25.24 -16.72 10.02
N ASP A 2 -25.97 -17.32 9.08
CA ASP A 2 -25.42 -18.25 8.08
C ASP A 2 -24.55 -17.46 7.11
N VAL A 3 -23.26 -17.35 7.43
CA VAL A 3 -22.26 -16.88 6.48
C VAL A 3 -21.97 -18.08 5.59
N SER A 4 -22.60 -18.13 4.41
CA SER A 4 -22.38 -19.20 3.44
C SER A 4 -20.87 -19.36 3.18
N VAL A 5 -20.40 -20.59 3.01
CA VAL A 5 -18.96 -20.85 2.81
C VAL A 5 -18.41 -20.13 1.57
N GLY A 6 -19.27 -19.84 0.58
CA GLY A 6 -18.96 -18.98 -0.56
C GLY A 6 -18.65 -17.53 -0.18
N TYR A 7 -19.29 -16.99 0.86
CA TYR A 7 -18.90 -15.70 1.42
C TYR A 7 -17.50 -15.79 2.02
N LEU A 8 -17.21 -16.78 2.88
CA LEU A 8 -15.86 -16.91 3.48
C LEU A 8 -14.74 -17.09 2.46
N LEU A 9 -14.95 -17.89 1.41
CA LEU A 9 -13.96 -18.06 0.33
C LEU A 9 -13.87 -16.84 -0.59
N GLY A 10 -14.96 -16.16 -0.93
CA GLY A 10 -14.91 -14.87 -1.64
C GLY A 10 -14.22 -13.76 -0.83
N VAL A 11 -14.39 -13.80 0.49
CA VAL A 11 -13.76 -12.87 1.45
C VAL A 11 -12.25 -13.13 1.60
N THR A 12 -11.81 -14.39 1.53
CA THR A 12 -10.38 -14.76 1.63
C THR A 12 -9.49 -14.26 0.51
N VAL A 13 -10.07 -13.85 -0.63
CA VAL A 13 -9.29 -13.17 -1.66
C VAL A 13 -8.65 -11.91 -1.06
N GLY A 14 -9.20 -11.28 -0.01
CA GLY A 14 -8.80 -9.96 0.46
C GLY A 14 -7.91 -9.81 1.69
N TYR A 15 -7.53 -10.87 2.41
CA TYR A 15 -6.86 -10.72 3.72
C TYR A 15 -5.40 -11.15 3.71
N HIS A 16 -4.51 -10.16 3.60
CA HIS A 16 -3.12 -10.24 4.01
C HIS A 16 -2.60 -8.83 4.30
N THR A 17 -1.69 -8.69 5.27
CA THR A 17 -0.91 -7.47 5.60
C THR A 17 -0.30 -6.72 4.41
N GLU A 18 -0.12 -7.37 3.26
CA GLU A 18 0.47 -6.77 2.06
C GLU A 18 -0.49 -6.66 0.87
N GLY A 19 -1.73 -7.14 0.96
CA GLY A 19 -2.64 -7.14 -0.17
C GLY A 19 -3.65 -8.28 -0.19
N SER A 20 -4.58 -8.26 -1.13
CA SER A 20 -5.40 -9.44 -1.44
C SER A 20 -4.48 -10.57 -1.98
N LEU A 21 -4.94 -11.82 -2.01
CA LEU A 21 -4.22 -12.94 -2.63
C LEU A 21 -3.91 -12.66 -4.10
N PHE A 22 -4.78 -11.90 -4.78
CA PHE A 22 -4.62 -11.57 -6.19
C PHE A 22 -3.83 -10.27 -6.43
N SER A 23 -4.27 -9.16 -5.83
CA SER A 23 -3.65 -7.84 -5.96
C SER A 23 -3.71 -6.96 -4.71
N LYS A 24 -2.76 -6.04 -4.56
CA LYS A 24 -2.78 -5.03 -3.48
C LYS A 24 -3.98 -4.07 -3.54
N LEU A 25 -4.56 -3.84 -4.73
CA LEU A 25 -5.69 -2.93 -4.90
C LEU A 25 -6.99 -3.54 -4.35
N LEU A 26 -7.19 -4.84 -4.57
CA LEU A 26 -8.39 -5.55 -4.14
C LEU A 26 -8.49 -5.70 -2.60
N SER A 27 -7.39 -5.62 -1.85
CA SER A 27 -7.46 -5.55 -0.37
C SER A 27 -7.88 -4.19 0.17
N LYS A 28 -7.90 -3.16 -0.69
CA LYS A 28 -8.34 -1.81 -0.30
C LYS A 28 -9.82 -1.58 -0.58
N THR A 29 -10.50 -2.53 -1.21
CA THR A 29 -11.94 -2.47 -1.47
C THR A 29 -12.73 -3.08 -0.30
N SER A 30 -14.04 -2.88 -0.31
CA SER A 30 -14.96 -3.45 0.68
C SER A 30 -15.05 -4.97 0.58
N ILE A 31 -15.67 -5.60 1.57
CA ILE A 31 -15.89 -7.05 1.55
C ILE A 31 -16.82 -7.42 0.40
N THR A 32 -17.88 -6.63 0.18
CA THR A 32 -18.82 -6.83 -0.93
C THR A 32 -18.14 -6.77 -2.29
N ASP A 33 -17.27 -5.78 -2.51
CA ASP A 33 -16.56 -5.62 -3.78
C ASP A 33 -15.63 -6.81 -4.08
N ARG A 34 -15.04 -7.42 -3.03
CA ARG A 34 -14.18 -8.60 -3.18
C ARG A 34 -14.97 -9.84 -3.57
N VAL A 35 -16.15 -10.02 -2.97
CA VAL A 35 -17.05 -11.12 -3.32
C VAL A 35 -17.54 -10.95 -4.76
N SER A 36 -17.97 -9.74 -5.14
CA SER A 36 -18.38 -9.45 -6.52
C SER A 36 -17.25 -9.74 -7.52
N TRP A 37 -16.01 -9.32 -7.20
CA TRP A 37 -14.86 -9.64 -8.04
C TRP A 37 -14.65 -11.15 -8.21
N ALA A 38 -14.79 -11.94 -7.14
CA ALA A 38 -14.65 -13.39 -7.23
C ALA A 38 -15.76 -14.01 -8.10
N GLU A 39 -17.01 -13.58 -7.94
CA GLU A 39 -18.14 -14.06 -8.73
C GLU A 39 -18.04 -13.65 -10.22
N GLU A 40 -17.61 -12.42 -10.52
CA GLU A 40 -17.36 -11.95 -11.88
C GLU A 40 -16.26 -12.76 -12.59
N ASN A 41 -15.30 -13.29 -11.82
CA ASN A 41 -14.20 -14.11 -12.34
C ASN A 41 -14.45 -15.61 -12.15
N LYS A 42 -15.65 -16.03 -11.71
CA LYS A 42 -15.97 -17.42 -11.33
C LYS A 42 -15.59 -18.44 -12.40
N ALA A 43 -15.88 -18.16 -13.67
CA ALA A 43 -15.54 -19.05 -14.79
C ALA A 43 -14.03 -19.26 -14.96
N ILE A 44 -13.23 -18.21 -14.76
CA ILE A 44 -11.77 -18.27 -14.87
C ILE A 44 -11.19 -18.97 -13.63
N LEU A 45 -11.68 -18.62 -12.45
CA LEU A 45 -11.17 -19.11 -11.17
C LEU A 45 -11.47 -20.59 -10.94
N SER A 46 -12.66 -21.05 -11.34
CA SER A 46 -13.06 -22.46 -11.24
C SER A 46 -12.31 -23.38 -12.22
N ASN A 47 -11.72 -22.82 -13.28
CA ASN A 47 -10.91 -23.55 -14.26
C ASN A 47 -9.52 -22.92 -14.42
N ILE A 48 -8.84 -22.68 -13.29
CA ILE A 48 -7.54 -22.00 -13.28
C ILE A 48 -6.44 -22.79 -14.01
N GLY A 49 -6.58 -24.11 -14.10
CA GLY A 49 -5.64 -25.00 -14.80
C GLY A 49 -5.53 -24.71 -16.30
N GLU A 50 -6.62 -24.23 -16.93
CA GLU A 50 -6.65 -23.81 -18.33
C GLU A 50 -6.35 -22.31 -18.51
N ASN A 51 -6.30 -21.55 -17.41
CA ASN A 51 -6.17 -20.08 -17.39
C ASN A 51 -4.87 -19.63 -16.68
N LEU A 52 -3.75 -20.28 -16.98
CA LEU A 52 -2.46 -20.01 -16.31
C LEU A 52 -1.97 -18.56 -16.48
N ASP A 53 -2.32 -17.89 -17.58
CA ASP A 53 -2.02 -16.47 -17.79
C ASP A 53 -2.68 -15.55 -16.76
N PHE A 54 -3.79 -15.99 -16.16
CA PHE A 54 -4.44 -15.27 -15.07
C PHE A 54 -3.60 -15.29 -13.79
N ILE A 55 -2.90 -16.40 -13.52
CA ILE A 55 -1.97 -16.51 -12.38
C ILE A 55 -0.79 -15.53 -12.56
N ASN A 56 -0.38 -15.25 -13.79
CA ASN A 56 0.69 -14.28 -14.04
C ASN A 56 0.32 -12.85 -13.67
N LYS A 57 -0.97 -12.53 -13.56
CA LYS A 57 -1.47 -11.22 -13.08
C LYS A 57 -1.47 -11.10 -11.55
N CYS A 58 -1.36 -12.22 -10.83
CA CYS A 58 -1.29 -12.26 -9.37
C CYS A 58 0.07 -11.77 -8.86
N ASP A 59 0.06 -11.13 -7.68
CA ASP A 59 1.28 -10.75 -6.96
C ASP A 59 2.22 -11.95 -6.82
N THR A 60 3.43 -11.82 -7.36
CA THR A 60 4.49 -12.83 -7.36
C THR A 60 4.74 -13.49 -6.01
N LYS A 61 4.61 -12.75 -4.90
CA LYS A 61 4.87 -13.28 -3.56
C LYS A 61 3.75 -14.19 -3.03
N LYS A 62 2.56 -14.14 -3.64
CA LYS A 62 1.35 -14.82 -3.17
C LYS A 62 0.78 -15.83 -4.16
N LYS A 63 1.42 -16.00 -5.32
CA LYS A 63 0.96 -16.92 -6.38
C LYS A 63 0.62 -18.32 -5.87
N ALA A 64 1.47 -18.93 -5.05
CA ALA A 64 1.21 -20.27 -4.52
C ALA A 64 -0.05 -20.33 -3.64
N ILE A 65 -0.24 -19.33 -2.78
CA ILE A 65 -1.42 -19.25 -1.89
C ILE A 65 -2.67 -18.96 -2.71
N PHE A 66 -2.59 -18.06 -3.70
CA PHE A 66 -3.68 -17.78 -4.63
C PHE A 66 -4.08 -19.01 -5.44
N VAL A 67 -3.13 -19.79 -5.96
CA VAL A 67 -3.41 -21.04 -6.68
C VAL A 67 -4.07 -22.07 -5.77
N SER A 68 -3.58 -22.22 -4.54
CA SER A 68 -4.22 -23.05 -3.51
C SER A 68 -5.67 -22.63 -3.26
N TRP A 69 -5.94 -21.33 -3.22
CA TRP A 69 -7.28 -20.79 -3.07
C TRP A 69 -8.15 -21.10 -4.29
N CYS A 70 -7.63 -20.94 -5.52
CA CYS A 70 -8.38 -21.25 -6.74
C CYS A 70 -8.82 -22.73 -6.77
N PHE A 71 -7.97 -23.67 -6.36
CA PHE A 71 -8.36 -25.08 -6.26
C PHE A 71 -9.49 -25.31 -5.26
N GLU A 72 -9.47 -24.62 -4.12
CA GLU A 72 -10.57 -24.71 -3.15
C GLU A 72 -11.86 -24.07 -3.68
N TYR A 73 -11.73 -22.96 -4.40
CA TYR A 73 -12.85 -22.28 -5.04
C TYR A 73 -13.47 -23.16 -6.14
N SER A 74 -12.67 -23.82 -6.98
CA SER A 74 -13.18 -24.82 -7.94
C SER A 74 -14.00 -25.92 -7.25
N ARG A 75 -13.50 -26.48 -6.14
CA ARG A 75 -14.23 -27.48 -5.35
C ARG A 75 -15.55 -26.96 -4.80
N LEU A 76 -15.58 -25.69 -4.38
CA LEU A 76 -16.82 -25.04 -3.95
C LEU A 76 -17.82 -24.95 -5.11
N VAL A 77 -17.39 -24.47 -6.28
CA VAL A 77 -18.27 -24.33 -7.46
C VAL A 77 -18.81 -25.68 -7.92
N GLU A 78 -17.96 -26.71 -7.96
CA GLU A 78 -18.40 -28.09 -8.27
C GLU A 78 -19.43 -28.60 -7.27
N TRP A 79 -19.26 -28.29 -5.98
CA TRP A 79 -20.21 -28.66 -4.94
C TRP A 79 -21.54 -27.89 -5.07
N GLU A 80 -21.51 -26.59 -5.36
CA GLU A 80 -22.72 -25.77 -5.60
C GLU A 80 -23.53 -26.28 -6.78
N ASN A 81 -22.86 -26.77 -7.82
CA ASN A 81 -23.49 -27.35 -9.01
C ASN A 81 -23.95 -28.81 -8.80
N SER A 82 -23.60 -29.42 -7.67
CA SER A 82 -24.06 -30.77 -7.34
C SER A 82 -25.37 -30.70 -6.54
N ASP A 83 -26.37 -31.53 -6.88
CA ASP A 83 -27.62 -31.68 -6.11
C ASP A 83 -27.43 -32.34 -4.73
N LYS A 84 -26.24 -32.21 -4.13
CA LYS A 84 -25.91 -32.79 -2.84
C LYS A 84 -26.43 -31.87 -1.73
N ALA A 85 -27.44 -32.34 -1.00
CA ALA A 85 -27.99 -31.65 0.18
C ALA A 85 -27.03 -31.56 1.39
N SER A 86 -25.75 -31.91 1.23
CA SER A 86 -24.73 -31.97 2.30
C SER A 86 -23.88 -30.71 2.35
N SER A 87 -23.48 -30.23 3.53
CA SER A 87 -22.60 -29.06 3.69
C SER A 87 -21.22 -29.19 3.01
N PHE A 88 -20.73 -28.08 2.45
CA PHE A 88 -19.36 -27.99 1.92
C PHE A 88 -18.34 -27.94 3.06
N HIS A 89 -17.31 -28.79 2.99
CA HIS A 89 -16.23 -28.84 3.97
C HIS A 89 -14.93 -28.36 3.34
N THR A 90 -14.41 -27.24 3.84
CA THR A 90 -13.13 -26.67 3.44
C THR A 90 -12.04 -26.95 4.47
N ARG A 91 -10.81 -27.13 4.00
CA ARG A 91 -9.59 -27.16 4.84
C ARG A 91 -8.67 -25.98 4.55
N TYR A 92 -9.13 -25.03 3.74
CA TYR A 92 -8.35 -23.87 3.37
C TYR A 92 -8.20 -22.94 4.57
N ALA A 93 -6.94 -22.62 4.89
CA ALA A 93 -6.63 -21.73 6.01
C ALA A 93 -6.90 -20.28 5.60
N VAL A 94 -7.94 -19.69 6.18
CA VAL A 94 -8.28 -18.29 5.99
C VAL A 94 -7.37 -17.43 6.87
N GLN A 95 -6.46 -16.68 6.25
CA GLN A 95 -5.65 -15.70 6.97
C GLN A 95 -6.48 -14.44 7.22
N LEU A 96 -6.53 -13.98 8.47
CA LEU A 96 -7.09 -12.69 8.84
C LEU A 96 -5.98 -11.89 9.50
N ASP A 97 -5.65 -10.75 8.91
CA ASP A 97 -4.51 -9.95 9.33
C ASP A 97 -4.94 -8.49 9.53
N ALA A 98 -4.48 -7.90 10.61
CA ALA A 98 -4.89 -6.57 11.04
C ALA A 98 -3.92 -5.50 10.54
N SER A 99 -4.47 -4.38 10.07
CA SER A 99 -3.68 -3.22 9.66
C SER A 99 -3.02 -2.57 10.87
N CYS A 100 -1.68 -2.69 10.99
CA CYS A 100 -0.89 -2.03 12.02
C CYS A 100 -1.32 -2.39 13.47
N SER A 101 -1.38 -3.69 13.77
CA SER A 101 -1.83 -4.23 15.07
C SER A 101 -1.17 -3.56 16.30
N GLY A 102 0.13 -3.27 16.24
CA GLY A 102 0.83 -2.57 17.32
C GLY A 102 0.21 -1.19 17.65
N LEU A 103 -0.14 -0.41 16.63
CA LEU A 103 -0.76 0.90 16.84
C LEU A 103 -2.23 0.77 17.25
N GLN A 104 -2.93 -0.24 16.74
CA GLN A 104 -4.29 -0.55 17.19
C GLN A 104 -4.34 -0.80 18.70
N HIS A 105 -3.43 -1.63 19.23
CA HIS A 105 -3.34 -1.88 20.66
C HIS A 105 -3.05 -0.60 21.47
N LEU A 106 -2.10 0.22 21.01
CA LEU A 106 -1.75 1.47 21.69
C LEU A 106 -2.92 2.45 21.72
N VAL A 107 -3.58 2.67 20.58
CA VAL A 107 -4.73 3.58 20.46
C VAL A 107 -5.91 3.13 21.31
N MET A 108 -6.17 1.82 21.39
CA MET A 108 -7.18 1.25 22.29
C MET A 108 -6.84 1.49 23.76
N LEU A 109 -5.57 1.26 24.14
CA LEU A 109 -5.12 1.41 25.53
C LEU A 109 -5.29 2.85 26.04
N ILE A 110 -4.93 3.83 25.21
CA ILE A 110 -5.06 5.26 25.55
C ILE A 110 -6.46 5.82 25.23
N LYS A 111 -7.38 5.00 24.71
CA LYS A 111 -8.73 5.38 24.28
C LYS A 111 -8.75 6.60 23.35
N ASN A 112 -7.82 6.67 22.41
CA ASN A 112 -7.76 7.78 21.45
C ASN A 112 -8.82 7.61 20.37
N MET A 113 -10.00 8.19 20.61
CA MET A 113 -11.16 8.13 19.72
C MET A 113 -10.92 8.81 18.37
N GLU A 114 -10.00 9.78 18.30
CA GLU A 114 -9.67 10.50 17.06
C GLU A 114 -8.99 9.58 16.05
N HIS A 115 -8.08 8.70 16.51
CA HIS A 115 -7.32 7.81 15.62
C HIS A 115 -7.95 6.44 15.40
N MET A 116 -8.90 6.01 16.24
CA MET A 116 -9.61 4.74 16.09
C MET A 116 -10.23 4.51 14.70
N PRO A 117 -10.92 5.49 14.08
CA PRO A 117 -11.48 5.32 12.73
C PRO A 117 -10.40 5.04 11.68
N HIS A 118 -9.24 5.71 11.76
CA HIS A 118 -8.14 5.56 10.81
C HIS A 118 -7.46 4.19 10.89
N LEU A 119 -7.66 3.46 11.99
CA LEU A 119 -7.13 2.13 12.23
C LEU A 119 -8.19 1.02 12.12
N ASN A 120 -9.38 1.34 11.61
CA ASN A 120 -10.51 0.41 11.46
C ASN A 120 -10.96 -0.20 12.80
N LEU A 121 -10.91 0.58 13.89
CA LEU A 121 -11.33 0.18 15.24
C LEU A 121 -12.75 0.65 15.60
N THR A 122 -13.45 1.27 14.65
CA THR A 122 -14.86 1.63 14.78
C THR A 122 -15.73 0.60 14.09
N LYS A 123 -17.02 0.55 14.44
CA LYS A 123 -17.97 -0.28 13.70
C LYS A 123 -17.95 0.09 12.22
N MET A 124 -17.82 -0.93 11.36
CA MET A 124 -17.85 -0.81 9.91
C MET A 124 -18.81 -1.87 9.37
N GLU A 125 -19.54 -1.51 8.33
CA GLU A 125 -20.39 -2.43 7.57
C GLU A 125 -19.58 -3.14 6.49
N VAL A 126 -20.08 -4.27 5.99
CA VAL A 126 -19.37 -5.09 4.98
C VAL A 126 -19.15 -4.37 3.64
N SER A 127 -19.95 -3.35 3.36
CA SER A 127 -19.85 -2.48 2.19
C SER A 127 -18.83 -1.35 2.37
N ASP A 128 -18.34 -1.13 3.61
CA ASP A 128 -17.39 -0.05 3.87
C ASP A 128 -16.00 -0.43 3.39
N LYS A 129 -15.29 0.54 2.82
CA LYS A 129 -13.89 0.38 2.44
C LYS A 129 -12.99 0.49 3.68
N PRO A 130 -12.02 -0.43 3.86
CA PRO A 130 -11.06 -0.32 4.95
C PRO A 130 -10.21 0.94 4.78
N ARG A 131 -9.96 1.64 5.88
CA ARG A 131 -9.07 2.80 5.90
C ARG A 131 -7.61 2.36 5.84
N ASP A 132 -6.82 3.10 5.08
CA ASP A 132 -5.38 2.90 4.93
C ASP A 132 -4.64 3.93 5.78
N PHE A 133 -4.30 3.54 7.01
CA PHE A 133 -3.60 4.39 7.98
C PHE A 133 -2.26 4.94 7.43
N TYR A 134 -1.54 4.15 6.62
CA TYR A 134 -0.26 4.59 6.06
C TYR A 134 -0.46 5.66 4.99
N SER A 135 -1.48 5.51 4.13
CA SER A 135 -1.88 6.55 3.16
C SER A 135 -2.25 7.85 3.89
N PHE A 136 -3.12 7.75 4.89
CA PHE A 136 -3.53 8.88 5.72
C PHE A 136 -2.33 9.58 6.38
N THR A 137 -1.37 8.82 6.91
CA THR A 137 -0.18 9.38 7.54
C THR A 137 0.73 10.10 6.53
N ALA A 138 0.94 9.51 5.34
CA ALA A 138 1.73 10.13 4.28
C ALA A 138 1.12 11.48 3.84
N GLU A 139 -0.19 11.51 3.63
CA GLU A 139 -0.93 12.72 3.26
C GLU A 139 -0.85 13.78 4.37
N THR A 140 -1.02 13.37 5.62
CA THR A 140 -0.91 14.26 6.78
C THR A 140 0.48 14.91 6.88
N ILE A 141 1.55 14.13 6.62
CA ILE A 141 2.92 14.65 6.59
C ILE A 141 3.09 15.69 5.47
N ASN A 142 2.57 15.42 4.27
CA ASN A 142 2.63 16.36 3.14
C ASN A 142 1.86 17.66 3.45
N ILE A 143 0.67 17.56 4.04
CA ILE A 143 -0.13 18.72 4.47
C ILE A 143 0.65 19.52 5.52
N MET A 144 1.21 18.86 6.54
CA MET A 144 1.99 19.51 7.60
C MET A 144 3.19 20.28 7.03
N MET A 145 3.93 19.67 6.09
CA MET A 145 5.05 20.33 5.42
C MET A 145 4.59 21.56 4.63
N ALA A 146 3.51 21.44 3.85
CA ALA A 146 2.96 22.55 3.07
C ALA A 146 2.45 23.70 3.96
N SER A 147 1.75 23.39 5.05
CA SER A 147 1.29 24.37 6.03
C SER A 147 2.46 25.10 6.70
N TYR A 148 3.54 24.38 7.02
CA TYR A 148 4.74 24.96 7.62
C TYR A 148 5.41 25.96 6.65
N ILE A 149 5.56 25.59 5.37
CA ILE A 149 6.11 26.47 4.34
C ILE A 149 5.27 27.73 4.22
N LYS A 150 3.94 27.59 4.09
CA LYS A 150 3.02 28.73 3.95
C LYS A 150 3.12 29.70 5.13
N ALA A 151 3.28 29.19 6.35
CA ALA A 151 3.35 30.01 7.56
C ALA A 151 4.71 30.72 7.74
N ASN A 152 5.78 30.26 7.09
CA ASN A 152 7.14 30.72 7.37
C ASN A 152 7.94 31.15 6.13
N LYS A 153 7.34 31.17 4.93
CA LYS A 153 8.01 31.55 3.68
C LYS A 153 8.61 32.97 3.69
N ASP A 154 7.96 33.89 4.41
CA ASP A 154 8.38 35.30 4.53
C ASP A 154 9.07 35.57 5.88
N SER A 155 9.48 34.53 6.60
CA SER A 155 10.12 34.66 7.90
C SER A 155 11.52 35.25 7.76
N THR A 156 11.91 36.15 8.65
CA THR A 156 13.27 36.68 8.74
C THR A 156 14.24 35.75 9.48
N ASP A 157 13.75 34.65 10.08
CA ASP A 157 14.57 33.66 10.78
C ASP A 157 15.22 32.70 9.76
N PRO A 158 16.57 32.70 9.63
CA PRO A 158 17.27 31.82 8.69
C PRO A 158 17.00 30.33 8.90
N LYS A 159 16.74 29.89 10.15
CA LYS A 159 16.46 28.49 10.45
C LYS A 159 15.11 28.05 9.91
N LYS A 160 14.11 28.95 9.98
CA LYS A 160 12.77 28.69 9.46
C LYS A 160 12.80 28.64 7.94
N LEU A 161 13.45 29.59 7.29
CA LEU A 161 13.66 29.60 5.83
C LEU A 161 14.37 28.33 5.35
N ALA A 162 15.45 27.92 6.03
CA ALA A 162 16.16 26.68 5.70
C ALA A 162 15.27 25.42 5.86
N THR A 163 14.36 25.43 6.83
CA THR A 163 13.38 24.34 7.02
C THR A 163 12.32 24.34 5.92
N CYS A 164 11.81 25.50 5.51
CA CYS A 164 10.91 25.62 4.37
C CYS A 164 11.54 25.04 3.10
N ALA A 165 12.79 25.43 2.80
CA ALA A 165 13.52 24.90 1.64
C ALA A 165 13.71 23.37 1.68
N ARG A 166 13.89 22.77 2.87
CA ARG A 166 13.97 21.31 3.04
C ARG A 166 12.62 20.64 2.75
N TYR A 167 11.52 21.20 3.26
CA TYR A 167 10.18 20.69 3.03
C TYR A 167 9.74 20.83 1.58
N GLU A 168 10.08 21.94 0.92
CA GLU A 168 9.84 22.11 -0.52
C GLU A 168 10.51 21.00 -1.31
N ARG A 169 11.78 20.69 -1.03
CA ARG A 169 12.48 19.56 -1.68
C ARG A 169 11.78 18.23 -1.47
N LEU A 170 11.31 17.95 -0.25
CA LEU A 170 10.62 16.70 0.07
C LEU A 170 9.24 16.60 -0.61
N ILE A 171 8.50 17.71 -0.67
CA ILE A 171 7.21 17.77 -1.37
C ILE A 171 7.43 17.59 -2.87
N THR A 172 8.38 18.32 -3.46
CA THR A 172 8.73 18.21 -4.88
C THR A 172 9.15 16.79 -5.22
N PHE A 173 9.95 16.14 -4.37
CA PHE A 173 10.33 14.75 -4.56
C PHE A 173 9.14 13.77 -4.57
N GLY A 174 8.01 14.13 -3.97
CA GLY A 174 6.80 13.31 -3.97
C GLY A 174 6.88 12.15 -2.97
N LEU A 175 6.97 12.49 -1.68
CA LEU A 175 7.06 11.49 -0.61
C LEU A 175 5.87 10.52 -0.65
N THR A 176 6.16 9.23 -0.87
CA THR A 176 5.16 8.16 -0.99
C THR A 176 5.10 7.30 0.27
N ILE A 177 3.99 6.56 0.41
CA ILE A 177 3.82 5.57 1.49
C ILE A 177 4.96 4.56 1.52
N SER A 178 5.43 4.08 0.37
CA SER A 178 6.54 3.13 0.29
C SER A 178 7.78 3.62 1.02
N GLN A 179 8.04 4.93 0.99
CA GLN A 179 9.23 5.53 1.57
C GLN A 179 9.16 5.69 3.09
N ILE A 180 7.95 5.83 3.64
CA ILE A 180 7.76 6.02 5.08
C ILE A 180 7.24 4.77 5.79
N LYS A 181 6.72 3.77 5.06
CA LYS A 181 6.03 2.61 5.64
C LYS A 181 6.90 1.88 6.65
N THR A 182 8.16 1.62 6.32
CA THR A 182 9.09 0.94 7.23
C THR A 182 9.30 1.73 8.52
N ALA A 183 9.56 3.04 8.41
CA ALA A 183 9.70 3.91 9.57
C ALA A 183 8.45 3.87 10.47
N LEU A 184 7.25 4.02 9.88
CA LEU A 184 5.98 3.97 10.61
C LEU A 184 5.72 2.61 11.28
N MET A 185 6.01 1.51 10.59
CA MET A 185 5.86 0.16 11.16
C MET A 185 6.81 -0.06 12.33
N THR A 186 8.03 0.48 12.26
CA THR A 186 9.06 0.30 13.28
C THR A 186 8.83 1.15 14.54
N TYR A 187 7.98 2.18 14.47
CA TYR A 187 7.66 3.05 15.60
C TYR A 187 7.14 2.27 16.81
N ASN A 188 6.21 1.33 16.59
CA ASN A 188 5.63 0.52 17.66
C ASN A 188 6.63 -0.49 18.27
N TYR A 189 7.79 -0.67 17.63
CA TYR A 189 8.89 -1.50 18.13
C TYR A 189 10.00 -0.64 18.76
N ASN A 190 9.64 0.55 19.24
CA ASN A 190 10.53 1.49 19.93
C ASN A 190 11.69 2.01 19.04
N ALA A 191 11.50 2.06 17.72
CA ALA A 191 12.48 2.69 16.83
C ALA A 191 12.57 4.20 17.10
N GLY A 192 13.73 4.65 17.55
CA GLY A 192 13.99 6.07 17.78
C GLY A 192 14.12 6.88 16.49
N ARG A 193 14.06 8.21 16.61
CA ARG A 193 14.13 9.14 15.46
C ARG A 193 15.28 8.87 14.49
N LYS A 194 16.50 8.62 15.01
CA LYS A 194 17.69 8.35 14.17
C LYS A 194 17.51 7.11 13.28
N VAL A 195 16.92 6.06 13.84
CA VAL A 195 16.67 4.80 13.12
C VAL A 195 15.60 5.00 12.06
N MET A 196 14.50 5.69 12.40
CA MET A 196 13.46 6.02 11.45
C MET A 196 13.96 6.90 10.29
N CYS A 197 14.82 7.89 10.58
CA CYS A 197 15.48 8.70 9.54
C CYS A 197 16.30 7.82 8.59
N LYS A 198 17.08 6.88 9.13
CA LYS A 198 17.87 5.94 8.31
C LYS A 198 16.99 5.11 7.38
N TYR A 199 15.85 4.59 7.85
CA TYR A 199 14.92 3.84 6.98
C TYR A 199 14.34 4.70 5.85
N ILE A 200 14.02 5.96 6.14
CA ILE A 200 13.54 6.89 5.12
C ILE A 200 14.67 7.18 4.12
N GLU A 201 15.87 7.49 4.59
CA GLU A 201 17.06 7.73 3.75
C GLU A 201 17.36 6.54 2.83
N GLU A 202 17.40 5.33 3.38
CA GLU A 202 17.62 4.09 2.61
C GLU A 202 16.53 3.88 1.56
N SER A 203 15.26 4.13 1.91
CA SER A 203 14.16 4.00 0.96
C SER A 203 14.19 5.06 -0.15
N LEU A 204 14.61 6.28 0.16
CA LEU A 204 14.79 7.35 -0.82
C LEU A 204 15.97 7.04 -1.76
N ALA A 205 17.09 6.55 -1.23
CA ALA A 205 18.27 6.18 -2.00
C ALA A 205 17.98 5.06 -3.00
N THR A 206 17.25 4.02 -2.56
CA THR A 206 16.85 2.89 -3.42
C THR A 206 15.99 3.34 -4.60
N THR A 207 15.14 4.36 -4.41
CA THR A 207 14.28 4.90 -5.48
C THR A 207 15.12 5.59 -6.57
N CYS A 208 16.26 6.19 -6.20
CA CYS A 208 17.18 6.83 -7.14
C CYS A 208 17.99 5.85 -8.00
N GLU A 209 18.25 4.61 -7.53
CA GLU A 209 18.97 3.58 -8.30
C GLU A 209 18.16 2.99 -9.45
N THR A 210 16.83 2.94 -9.31
CA THR A 210 15.90 2.49 -10.35
C THR A 210 15.66 3.51 -11.46
N SER A 211 16.08 4.78 -11.31
CA SER A 211 16.05 5.79 -12.37
C SER A 211 17.41 5.85 -13.08
N LYS A 212 17.47 5.57 -14.39
CA LYS A 212 18.70 5.71 -15.21
C LYS A 212 19.34 7.08 -14.97
N TYR A 213 20.56 7.09 -14.44
CA TYR A 213 21.25 8.28 -13.97
C TYR A 213 21.72 9.21 -15.10
N LEU A 214 21.57 10.52 -14.87
CA LEU A 214 22.48 11.55 -15.40
C LEU A 214 23.82 11.45 -14.66
N LYS A 215 24.94 11.55 -15.38
CA LYS A 215 26.27 11.46 -14.77
C LYS A 215 26.63 12.80 -14.12
N VAL A 216 27.44 12.73 -13.06
CA VAL A 216 28.04 13.92 -12.44
C VAL A 216 28.95 14.58 -13.48
N GLY A 217 28.60 15.80 -13.90
CA GLY A 217 29.35 16.58 -14.90
C GLY A 217 28.57 16.97 -16.15
N ASP A 218 27.37 16.42 -16.37
CA ASP A 218 26.54 16.80 -17.52
C ASP A 218 25.84 18.15 -17.26
N ASN A 219 25.96 19.10 -18.19
CA ASN A 219 25.29 20.40 -18.10
C ASN A 219 23.76 20.21 -18.24
N PRO A 220 22.94 20.56 -17.22
CA PRO A 220 21.50 20.32 -17.24
C PRO A 220 20.77 21.02 -18.39
N MET A 221 21.34 22.13 -18.88
CA MET A 221 20.74 22.93 -19.97
C MET A 221 20.93 22.29 -21.35
N GLU A 222 22.05 21.62 -21.63
CA GLU A 222 22.30 20.93 -22.92
C GLU A 222 21.44 19.67 -23.11
N LEU A 223 20.93 19.10 -22.02
CA LEU A 223 20.15 17.87 -22.05
C LEU A 223 18.64 18.11 -22.24
N LEU A 224 18.15 19.31 -21.89
CA LEU A 224 16.78 19.74 -22.14
C LEU A 224 16.53 20.04 -23.62
N GLU A 225 17.55 20.50 -24.35
CA GLU A 225 17.44 20.81 -25.77
C GLU A 225 17.37 19.55 -26.67
N ASN A 226 17.80 18.39 -26.16
CA ASN A 226 17.90 17.14 -26.93
C ASN A 226 16.76 16.11 -26.72
N ASN A 227 15.69 16.48 -26.02
CA ASN A 227 14.35 15.85 -26.10
C ASN A 227 14.22 14.31 -25.98
N ASN A 228 15.11 13.60 -25.26
CA ASN A 228 15.10 12.12 -25.22
C ASN A 228 14.80 11.44 -23.87
N TYR A 229 14.21 12.13 -22.89
CA TYR A 229 13.83 11.51 -21.61
C TYR A 229 12.31 11.47 -21.42
N LYS A 230 11.69 10.32 -21.75
CA LYS A 230 10.32 10.00 -21.34
C LYS A 230 10.33 9.24 -20.01
N CYS A 231 9.84 9.89 -18.95
CA CYS A 231 9.49 9.23 -17.70
C CYS A 231 8.34 8.24 -17.96
N ALA A 232 8.56 6.95 -17.71
CA ALA A 232 7.51 5.95 -17.74
C ALA A 232 6.58 6.21 -16.54
N LYS A 233 5.41 6.81 -16.85
CA LYS A 233 4.37 7.35 -15.96
C LYS A 233 4.54 8.85 -15.61
N GLY A 234 4.35 9.70 -16.61
CA GLY A 234 3.36 10.79 -16.55
C GLY A 234 3.55 11.96 -15.56
N GLU A 235 4.59 12.02 -14.74
CA GLU A 235 4.83 13.14 -13.82
C GLU A 235 6.29 13.62 -13.85
N GLN A 236 6.47 14.92 -13.55
CA GLN A 236 7.57 15.80 -13.96
C GLN A 236 9.00 15.30 -13.64
N VAL A 237 9.93 15.61 -14.57
CA VAL A 237 11.37 15.44 -14.41
C VAL A 237 11.89 16.46 -13.40
N ILE A 238 12.39 16.00 -12.25
CA ILE A 238 13.04 16.86 -11.26
C ILE A 238 14.55 16.67 -11.36
N THR A 239 15.22 17.74 -11.76
CA THR A 239 16.68 17.89 -11.82
C THR A 239 17.29 17.73 -10.43
N LYS A 240 18.28 16.84 -10.32
CA LYS A 240 18.98 16.47 -9.10
C LYS A 240 20.14 17.44 -8.85
N TYR A 241 20.21 18.08 -7.68
CA TYR A 241 21.43 18.76 -7.20
C TYR A 241 22.08 17.90 -6.12
N VAL A 242 23.38 17.61 -6.30
CA VAL A 242 24.23 16.97 -5.29
C VAL A 242 24.76 18.07 -4.37
N PHE A 243 24.59 17.91 -3.05
CA PHE A 243 25.28 18.75 -2.07
C PHE A 243 26.68 18.18 -1.85
N GLU A 244 27.71 18.93 -2.25
CA GLU A 244 29.03 18.81 -1.66
C GLU A 244 28.97 19.39 -0.24
N GLY A 245 29.45 18.61 0.73
CA GLY A 245 29.49 19.00 2.12
C GLY A 245 30.53 20.08 2.38
N ASN A 246 30.13 21.08 3.18
CA ASN A 246 30.95 21.79 4.15
C ASN A 246 30.05 22.18 5.33
#